data_AF-A0A915EFP8-F1
#
_entry.id   AF-A0A915EFP8-F1
#
_cell.length_a   1.000
_cell.length_b   1.000
_cell.length_c   1.000
_cell.angle_alpha   90.00
_cell.angle_beta   90.00
_cell.angle_gamma   90.00
#
_symmetry.space_group_name_H-M   'P 1'
#
loop_
_entity.id
_entity.type
_entity.pdbx_description
1 polymer ?
#
loop_
_entity_poly.entity_id
_entity_poly.type
_entity_poly.pdbx_seq_one_letter_code
_entity_poly.pdbx_strand_id
1 'polypeptide(L)'
;MSSDEVENSIRKNITWAKLSDELRVVLGVYHHSTFSRARAVIDKLIVEISDGFQKISFELIHKSQREYDKRILDYSIRNQLRYKDNIVRFVKKSEEEYYESLLNYSQAKMMLYPYHLSDIMVRGLRVTPFNYYTSMMIDVMQAEKSYDSIPNFTAVDAMRCLGVGRNQYIDLMNQNRSNRKLFRRSKSVKDILPQKPASGFALEPWYLLCYGCILEHDMKLLSSVEKRSYRPPS
;
A
#
# COMPACT_ATOMS: atom_id res chain seq x y z
N MET A 1 4.12 -15.01 -48.11
CA MET A 1 4.47 -13.65 -47.66
C MET A 1 5.90 -13.67 -47.18
N SER A 2 6.75 -12.74 -47.64
CA SER A 2 8.16 -12.70 -47.25
C SER A 2 8.29 -12.06 -45.85
N SER A 3 9.39 -12.37 -45.14
CA SER A 3 9.71 -11.77 -43.84
C SER A 3 9.73 -10.23 -43.89
N ASP A 4 10.06 -9.68 -45.05
CA ASP A 4 10.19 -8.23 -45.28
C ASP A 4 8.83 -7.51 -45.25
N GLU A 5 7.74 -8.17 -45.65
CA GLU A 5 6.39 -7.60 -45.64
C GLU A 5 5.84 -7.44 -44.21
N VAL A 6 6.17 -8.38 -43.33
CA VAL A 6 5.81 -8.35 -41.91
C VAL A 6 6.59 -7.25 -41.19
N GLU A 7 7.90 -7.15 -41.45
CA GLU A 7 8.76 -6.14 -40.83
C GLU A 7 8.38 -4.71 -41.28
N ASN A 8 8.06 -4.51 -42.56
CA ASN A 8 7.57 -3.23 -43.06
C ASN A 8 6.24 -2.80 -42.44
N SER A 9 5.37 -3.75 -42.10
CA SER A 9 4.07 -3.46 -41.48
C SER A 9 4.21 -3.05 -40.02
N ILE A 10 5.14 -3.67 -39.28
CA ILE A 10 5.47 -3.31 -37.89
C ILE A 10 6.10 -1.92 -37.84
N ARG A 11 7.05 -1.61 -38.74
CA ARG A 11 7.73 -0.29 -38.79
C ARG A 11 6.77 0.87 -39.09
N LYS A 12 5.62 0.61 -39.71
CA LYS A 12 4.63 1.63 -40.09
C LYS A 12 3.54 1.87 -39.04
N ASN A 13 3.64 1.28 -37.84
CA ASN A 13 2.65 1.44 -36.75
C ASN A 13 1.19 1.22 -37.20
N ILE A 14 0.99 0.24 -38.08
CA ILE A 14 -0.34 -0.08 -38.61
C ILE A 14 -1.13 -0.78 -37.49
N THR A 15 -2.27 -0.20 -37.11
CA THR A 15 -3.15 -0.79 -36.09
C THR A 15 -3.74 -2.11 -36.59
N TRP A 16 -4.04 -3.04 -35.69
CA TRP A 16 -4.54 -4.40 -36.00
C TRP A 16 -5.69 -4.40 -37.02
N ALA A 17 -6.61 -3.43 -36.90
CA ALA A 17 -7.76 -3.22 -37.77
C ALA A 17 -7.43 -2.79 -39.21
N LYS A 18 -6.16 -2.49 -39.51
CA LYS A 18 -5.66 -2.11 -40.85
C LYS A 18 -4.70 -3.15 -41.45
N LEU A 19 -4.37 -4.22 -40.74
CA LEU A 19 -3.63 -5.37 -41.30
C LEU A 19 -4.51 -6.15 -42.29
N SER A 20 -3.88 -6.74 -43.32
CA SER A 20 -4.57 -7.67 -44.23
C SER A 20 -5.01 -8.93 -43.49
N ASP A 21 -6.07 -9.58 -43.96
CA ASP A 21 -6.63 -10.76 -43.31
C ASP A 21 -5.61 -11.92 -43.25
N GLU A 22 -4.76 -12.05 -44.26
CA GLU A 22 -3.65 -13.01 -44.29
C GLU A 22 -2.62 -12.77 -43.18
N LEU A 23 -2.25 -11.50 -42.92
CA LEU A 23 -1.34 -11.14 -41.81
C LEU A 23 -1.98 -11.35 -40.44
N ARG A 24 -3.28 -11.09 -40.31
CA ARG A 24 -4.01 -11.35 -39.05
C ARG A 24 -4.09 -12.83 -38.73
N VAL A 25 -4.23 -13.70 -39.73
CA VAL A 25 -4.22 -15.16 -39.54
C VAL A 25 -2.83 -15.63 -39.11
N VAL A 26 -1.76 -15.18 -39.78
CA VAL A 26 -0.39 -15.54 -39.41
C VAL A 26 -0.06 -15.05 -37.99
N LEU A 27 -0.29 -13.77 -37.68
CA LEU A 27 0.00 -13.20 -36.36
C LEU A 27 -0.95 -13.73 -35.27
N GLY A 28 -2.21 -14.02 -35.61
CA GLY A 28 -3.20 -14.59 -34.69
C GLY A 28 -2.88 -16.03 -34.26
N VAL A 29 -2.30 -16.84 -35.15
CA VAL A 29 -1.82 -18.20 -34.82
C VAL A 29 -0.61 -18.15 -33.87
N TYR A 30 0.28 -17.16 -34.02
CA TYR A 30 1.40 -16.92 -33.09
C TYR A 30 0.96 -16.39 -31.72
N HIS A 31 -0.14 -15.62 -31.66
CA HIS A 31 -0.63 -15.00 -30.43
C HIS A 31 -1.22 -16.02 -29.42
N HIS A 32 -1.79 -17.14 -29.89
CA HIS A 32 -2.58 -18.02 -29.00
C HIS A 32 -1.89 -19.28 -28.48
N SER A 33 -0.88 -19.82 -29.18
CA SER A 33 -0.31 -21.15 -28.82
C SER A 33 1.17 -21.10 -28.41
N THR A 34 1.98 -20.29 -29.09
CA THR A 34 3.43 -20.20 -28.83
C THR A 34 3.74 -19.21 -27.72
N PHE A 35 3.02 -18.09 -27.65
CA PHE A 35 3.26 -17.05 -26.63
C PHE A 35 2.90 -17.52 -25.22
N SER A 36 1.82 -18.29 -25.05
CA SER A 36 1.42 -18.85 -23.75
C SER A 36 2.42 -19.88 -23.22
N ARG A 37 2.94 -20.75 -24.10
CA ARG A 37 3.98 -21.73 -23.76
C ARG A 37 5.33 -21.06 -23.52
N ALA A 38 5.73 -20.12 -24.37
CA ALA A 38 6.96 -19.36 -24.19
C ALA A 38 6.93 -18.53 -22.90
N ARG A 39 5.79 -17.90 -22.59
CA ARG A 39 5.59 -17.17 -21.34
C ARG A 39 5.63 -18.09 -20.12
N ALA A 40 5.00 -19.27 -20.18
CA ALA A 40 5.09 -20.25 -19.10
C ALA A 40 6.53 -20.78 -18.90
N VAL A 41 7.29 -20.97 -19.98
CA VAL A 41 8.71 -21.37 -19.91
C VAL A 41 9.58 -20.23 -19.38
N ILE A 42 9.33 -18.99 -19.80
CA ILE A 42 10.03 -17.80 -19.28
C ILE A 42 9.71 -17.58 -17.81
N ASP A 43 8.45 -17.67 -17.40
CA ASP A 43 8.03 -17.54 -16.00
C ASP A 43 8.67 -18.66 -15.15
N LYS A 44 8.73 -19.89 -15.68
CA LYS A 44 9.42 -21.01 -15.02
C LYS A 44 10.93 -20.80 -14.93
N LEU A 45 11.57 -20.33 -15.99
CA LEU A 45 13.01 -20.00 -16.00
C LEU A 45 13.32 -18.82 -15.06
N ILE A 46 12.47 -17.80 -14.99
CA ILE A 46 12.61 -16.69 -14.06
C ILE A 46 12.54 -17.21 -12.62
N VAL A 47 11.61 -18.12 -12.32
CA VAL A 47 11.52 -18.76 -11.00
C VAL A 47 12.76 -19.61 -10.72
N GLU A 48 13.19 -20.48 -11.64
CA GLU A 48 14.37 -21.34 -11.46
C GLU A 48 15.68 -20.54 -11.35
N ILE A 49 15.83 -19.47 -12.13
CA ILE A 49 16.97 -18.54 -12.04
C ILE A 49 16.91 -17.77 -10.72
N SER A 50 15.73 -17.30 -10.29
CA SER A 50 15.55 -16.64 -9.00
C SER A 50 15.90 -17.57 -7.85
N ASP A 51 15.39 -18.80 -7.86
CA ASP A 51 15.68 -19.81 -6.83
C ASP A 51 17.16 -20.20 -6.84
N GLY A 52 17.77 -20.35 -8.02
CA GLY A 52 19.20 -20.59 -8.17
C GLY A 52 20.06 -19.43 -7.66
N PHE A 53 19.67 -18.19 -7.98
CA PHE A 53 20.37 -16.99 -7.50
C PHE A 53 20.19 -16.79 -6.00
N GLN A 54 19.03 -17.14 -5.44
CA GLN A 54 18.81 -17.17 -4.00
C GLN A 54 19.68 -18.22 -3.31
N LYS A 55 19.81 -19.41 -3.90
CA LYS A 55 20.64 -20.49 -3.36
C LYS A 55 22.13 -20.12 -3.38
N ILE A 56 22.58 -19.49 -4.47
CA ILE A 56 23.94 -18.98 -4.62
C ILE A 56 24.19 -17.79 -3.68
N SER A 57 23.25 -16.86 -3.56
CA SER A 57 23.27 -15.75 -2.59
C SER A 57 23.32 -16.26 -1.16
N PHE A 58 22.58 -17.33 -0.85
CA PHE A 58 22.55 -17.98 0.45
C PHE A 58 23.92 -18.58 0.80
N GLU A 59 24.52 -19.34 -0.11
CA GLU A 59 25.81 -19.99 0.07
C GLU A 59 27.00 -19.01 0.09
N LEU A 60 26.96 -17.92 -0.67
CA LEU A 60 28.09 -17.00 -0.81
C LEU A 60 28.15 -15.86 0.23
N ILE A 61 27.02 -15.48 0.86
CA ILE A 61 26.94 -14.21 1.60
C ILE A 61 26.50 -14.39 3.08
N HIS A 62 25.92 -15.53 3.47
CA HIS A 62 25.22 -15.63 4.76
C HIS A 62 25.76 -16.75 5.66
N LYS A 63 25.93 -16.42 6.96
CA LYS A 63 26.46 -17.34 7.97
C LYS A 63 25.42 -18.34 8.52
N SER A 64 24.11 -18.12 8.26
CA SER A 64 23.01 -19.05 8.63
C SER A 64 21.68 -18.73 7.91
N GLN A 65 20.79 -19.73 7.77
CA GLN A 65 19.40 -19.57 7.27
C GLN A 65 18.63 -18.47 7.99
N ARG A 66 18.77 -18.42 9.31
CA ARG A 66 18.09 -17.42 10.15
C ARG A 66 18.49 -15.98 9.81
N GLU A 67 19.76 -15.75 9.47
CA GLU A 67 20.24 -14.41 9.11
C GLU A 67 19.73 -13.99 7.71
N TYR A 68 19.71 -14.94 6.77
CA TYR A 68 19.17 -14.71 5.44
C TYR A 68 17.67 -14.36 5.50
N ASP A 69 16.89 -15.17 6.21
CA ASP A 69 15.46 -14.95 6.45
C ASP A 69 15.21 -13.57 7.07
N LYS A 70 15.98 -13.21 8.10
CA LYS A 70 15.89 -11.88 8.73
C LYS A 70 16.13 -10.76 7.72
N ARG A 71 17.13 -10.89 6.85
CA ARG A 71 17.44 -9.86 5.83
C ARG A 71 16.35 -9.74 4.79
N ILE A 72 15.76 -10.85 4.34
CA ILE A 72 14.60 -10.84 3.43
C ILE A 72 13.45 -10.06 4.07
N LEU A 73 13.13 -10.39 5.32
CA LEU A 73 12.02 -9.75 6.04
C LEU A 73 12.28 -8.23 6.20
N ASP A 74 13.47 -7.86 6.67
CA ASP A 74 13.89 -6.48 6.85
C ASP A 74 13.82 -5.69 5.53
N TYR A 75 14.36 -6.26 4.45
CA TYR A 75 14.34 -5.63 3.13
C TYR A 75 12.91 -5.45 2.63
N SER A 76 12.08 -6.48 2.77
CA SER A 76 10.70 -6.45 2.29
C SER A 76 9.84 -5.44 3.05
N ILE A 77 10.05 -5.32 4.36
CA ILE A 77 9.37 -4.31 5.20
C ILE A 77 9.82 -2.89 4.84
N ARG A 78 11.14 -2.66 4.75
CA ARG A 78 11.70 -1.32 4.46
C ARG A 78 11.26 -0.78 3.11
N ASN A 79 11.14 -1.66 2.12
CA ASN A 79 10.73 -1.31 0.76
C ASN A 79 9.22 -1.50 0.51
N GLN A 80 8.45 -1.82 1.55
CA GLN A 80 6.99 -1.95 1.51
C GLN A 80 6.49 -2.87 0.37
N LEU A 81 7.11 -4.05 0.24
CA LEU A 81 6.80 -5.00 -0.81
C LEU A 81 5.47 -5.72 -0.58
N ARG A 82 4.81 -6.15 -1.67
CA ARG A 82 3.61 -7.00 -1.57
C ARG A 82 3.99 -8.41 -1.16
N TYR A 83 3.22 -9.01 -0.26
CA TYR A 83 3.45 -10.37 0.25
C TYR A 83 3.35 -11.44 -0.84
N LYS A 84 2.28 -11.42 -1.65
CA LYS A 84 1.94 -12.53 -2.58
C LYS A 84 2.97 -12.77 -3.67
N ASP A 85 3.54 -11.70 -4.22
CA ASP A 85 4.44 -11.75 -5.38
C ASP A 85 5.92 -11.76 -4.99
N ASN A 86 6.23 -11.75 -3.69
CA ASN A 86 7.61 -11.65 -3.20
C ASN A 86 7.99 -12.86 -2.33
N ILE A 87 9.30 -13.10 -2.25
CA ILE A 87 9.92 -14.21 -1.51
C ILE A 87 9.65 -14.16 0.00
N VAL A 88 9.18 -13.03 0.54
CA VAL A 88 8.85 -12.87 1.96
C VAL A 88 7.80 -13.86 2.45
N ARG A 89 6.91 -14.33 1.57
CA ARG A 89 5.92 -15.38 1.87
C ARG A 89 6.53 -16.71 2.30
N PHE A 90 7.77 -16.97 1.90
CA PHE A 90 8.47 -18.19 2.30
C PHE A 90 9.05 -18.07 3.71
N VAL A 91 9.42 -16.85 4.11
CA VAL A 91 10.05 -16.53 5.40
C VAL A 91 9.02 -16.24 6.50
N LYS A 92 8.02 -15.41 6.21
CA LYS A 92 6.94 -15.05 7.12
C LYS A 92 5.66 -15.71 6.61
N LYS A 93 5.04 -16.59 7.41
CA LYS A 93 3.89 -17.39 6.96
C LYS A 93 2.55 -16.66 7.06
N SER A 94 2.41 -15.77 8.04
CA SER A 94 1.21 -14.95 8.21
C SER A 94 1.35 -13.67 7.38
N GLU A 95 0.49 -13.55 6.36
CA GLU A 95 0.37 -12.34 5.53
C GLU A 95 -0.08 -11.13 6.38
N GLU A 96 -1.02 -11.37 7.31
CA GLU A 96 -1.54 -10.35 8.23
C GLU A 96 -0.41 -9.79 9.11
N GLU A 97 0.30 -10.65 9.84
CA GLU A 97 1.40 -10.23 10.73
C GLU A 97 2.55 -9.55 9.96
N TYR A 98 2.76 -9.93 8.70
CA TYR A 98 3.74 -9.28 7.83
C TYR A 98 3.35 -7.81 7.59
N TYR A 99 2.11 -7.55 7.19
CA TYR A 99 1.64 -6.20 6.92
C TYR A 99 1.49 -5.37 8.20
N GLU A 100 1.13 -5.97 9.33
CA GLU A 100 1.18 -5.31 10.64
C GLU A 100 2.61 -4.85 10.97
N SER A 101 3.59 -5.74 10.79
CA SER A 101 5.02 -5.42 11.01
C SER A 101 5.49 -4.29 10.07
N LEU A 102 5.04 -4.31 8.81
CA LEU A 102 5.34 -3.27 7.82
C LEU A 102 4.74 -1.92 8.22
N LEU A 103 3.48 -1.87 8.66
CA LEU A 103 2.84 -0.64 9.13
C LEU A 103 3.52 -0.10 10.38
N ASN A 104 3.81 -0.97 11.35
CA ASN A 104 4.50 -0.59 12.58
C ASN A 104 5.88 0.01 12.29
N TYR A 105 6.64 -0.63 11.39
CA TYR A 105 7.93 -0.08 10.93
C TYR A 105 7.76 1.29 10.27
N SER A 106 6.82 1.41 9.34
CA SER A 106 6.56 2.65 8.61
C SER A 106 6.18 3.80 9.56
N GLN A 107 5.30 3.53 10.53
CA GLN A 107 4.89 4.51 11.55
C GLN A 107 6.05 4.93 12.44
N ALA A 108 6.82 3.96 12.95
CA ALA A 108 8.00 4.24 13.79
C ALA A 108 9.07 5.09 13.07
N LYS A 109 9.12 5.00 11.74
CA LYS A 109 9.99 5.81 10.87
C LYS A 109 9.33 7.09 10.33
N MET A 110 8.08 7.37 10.71
CA MET A 110 7.28 8.51 10.23
C MET A 110 7.19 8.56 8.69
N MET A 111 7.11 7.39 8.07
CA MET A 111 6.92 7.26 6.63
C MET A 111 5.50 7.66 6.22
N LEU A 112 5.31 7.97 4.94
CA LEU A 112 3.99 8.16 4.37
C LEU A 112 3.17 6.86 4.52
N TYR A 113 1.85 6.98 4.68
CA TYR A 113 0.94 5.85 4.60
C TYR A 113 1.15 5.12 3.26
N PRO A 114 1.28 3.78 3.24
CA PRO A 114 1.58 3.04 2.02
C PRO A 114 0.35 2.93 1.12
N TYR A 115 0.04 3.99 0.37
CA TYR A 115 -1.14 4.08 -0.49
C TYR A 115 -1.21 2.99 -1.55
N HIS A 116 -0.06 2.55 -2.07
CA HIS A 116 0.03 1.43 -3.02
C HIS A 116 -0.37 0.08 -2.41
N LEU A 117 -0.48 -0.02 -1.09
CA LEU A 117 -0.98 -1.19 -0.35
C LEU A 117 -2.33 -0.91 0.32
N SER A 118 -2.98 0.23 0.05
CA SER A 118 -4.24 0.63 0.70
C SER A 118 -5.35 -0.41 0.54
N ASP A 119 -5.34 -1.14 -0.58
CA ASP A 119 -6.24 -2.24 -0.90
C ASP A 119 -6.15 -3.41 0.10
N ILE A 120 -4.99 -3.57 0.73
CA ILE A 120 -4.69 -4.56 1.77
C ILE A 120 -4.85 -3.94 3.16
N MET A 121 -4.32 -2.73 3.38
CA MET A 121 -4.33 -2.09 4.69
C MET A 121 -5.75 -1.75 5.17
N VAL A 122 -6.61 -1.25 4.27
CA VAL A 122 -7.98 -0.89 4.63
C VAL A 122 -8.87 -2.13 4.74
N ARG A 123 -8.74 -3.10 3.83
CA ARG A 123 -9.63 -4.28 3.80
C ARG A 123 -9.18 -5.41 4.72
N GLY A 124 -7.88 -5.68 4.77
CA GLY A 124 -7.29 -6.70 5.63
C GLY A 124 -7.12 -6.21 7.07
N LEU A 125 -6.35 -5.13 7.25
CA LEU A 125 -5.98 -4.65 8.60
C LEU A 125 -6.93 -3.60 9.19
N ARG A 126 -7.88 -3.08 8.40
CA ARG A 126 -8.80 -2.00 8.79
C ARG A 126 -8.08 -0.71 9.22
N VAL A 127 -6.88 -0.48 8.71
CA VAL A 127 -6.12 0.73 8.98
C VAL A 127 -6.31 1.72 7.84
N THR A 128 -7.09 2.77 8.11
CA THR A 128 -7.24 3.91 7.19
C THR A 128 -6.06 4.88 7.32
N PRO A 129 -5.81 5.75 6.33
CA PRO A 129 -4.84 6.84 6.47
C PRO A 129 -5.11 7.70 7.71
N PHE A 130 -6.38 7.99 8.01
CA PHE A 130 -6.77 8.74 9.21
C PHE A 130 -6.31 8.05 10.49
N ASN A 131 -6.58 6.75 10.65
CA ASN A 131 -6.15 6.00 11.84
C ASN A 131 -4.63 5.91 11.93
N TYR A 132 -3.95 5.68 10.80
CA TYR A 132 -2.49 5.61 10.74
C TYR A 132 -1.83 6.91 11.21
N TYR A 133 -2.25 8.05 10.66
CA TYR A 133 -1.70 9.34 11.07
C TYR A 133 -2.11 9.74 12.48
N THR A 134 -3.30 9.34 12.94
CA THR A 134 -3.71 9.55 14.35
C THR A 134 -2.73 8.84 15.29
N SER A 135 -2.42 7.56 15.05
CA SER A 135 -1.45 6.80 15.84
C SER A 135 -0.05 7.41 15.79
N MET A 136 0.43 7.80 14.60
CA MET A 136 1.72 8.48 14.48
C MET A 136 1.78 9.78 15.29
N MET A 137 0.73 10.61 15.23
CA MET A 137 0.68 11.86 16.00
C MET A 137 0.64 11.60 17.50
N ILE A 138 -0.06 10.55 17.95
CA ILE A 138 -0.03 10.13 19.36
C ILE A 138 1.40 9.82 19.78
N ASP A 139 2.15 9.04 19.00
CA ASP A 139 3.54 8.68 19.32
C ASP A 139 4.46 9.90 19.38
N VAL A 140 4.34 10.83 18.41
CA VAL A 140 5.13 12.07 18.36
C VAL A 140 4.84 12.95 19.58
N MET A 141 3.57 13.11 19.95
CA MET A 141 3.14 13.91 21.11
C MET A 141 3.57 13.26 22.43
N GLN A 142 3.41 11.95 22.57
CA GLN A 142 3.82 11.22 23.78
C GLN A 142 5.33 11.23 23.98
N ALA A 143 6.10 11.20 22.88
CA ALA A 143 7.55 11.37 22.91
C ALA A 143 8.00 12.84 23.05
N GLU A 144 7.05 13.78 23.19
CA GLU A 144 7.26 15.23 23.28
C GLU A 144 8.16 15.81 22.16
N LYS A 145 8.11 15.21 20.97
CA LYS A 145 8.90 15.67 19.82
C LYS A 145 8.28 16.92 19.19
N SER A 146 9.11 17.74 18.53
CA SER A 146 8.61 18.83 17.69
C SER A 146 7.85 18.27 16.49
N TYR A 147 6.81 18.98 16.04
CA TYR A 147 6.14 18.70 14.77
C TYR A 147 7.14 18.68 13.60
N ASP A 148 8.20 19.51 13.68
CA ASP A 148 9.24 19.62 12.66
C ASP A 148 10.12 18.35 12.55
N SER A 149 9.94 17.36 13.44
CA SER A 149 10.57 16.04 13.31
C SER A 149 9.88 15.14 12.28
N ILE A 150 8.65 15.46 11.89
CA ILE A 150 7.88 14.70 10.91
C ILE A 150 8.37 15.08 9.50
N PRO A 151 8.69 14.12 8.61
CA PRO A 151 9.09 14.42 7.23
C PRO A 151 8.03 15.23 6.49
N ASN A 152 8.43 16.21 5.67
CA ASN A 152 7.53 17.18 5.03
C ASN A 152 6.33 16.53 4.30
N PHE A 153 6.57 15.53 3.46
CA PHE A 153 5.47 14.85 2.74
C PHE A 153 4.52 14.10 3.68
N THR A 154 5.07 13.47 4.73
CA THR A 154 4.27 12.85 5.78
C THR A 154 3.44 13.89 6.54
N ALA A 155 4.03 15.04 6.87
CA ALA A 155 3.34 16.12 7.59
C ALA A 155 2.20 16.74 6.77
N VAL A 156 2.42 16.98 5.47
CA VAL A 156 1.39 17.48 4.55
C VAL A 156 0.22 16.49 4.50
N ASP A 157 0.50 15.20 4.38
CA ASP A 157 -0.54 14.20 4.27
C ASP A 157 -1.28 13.95 5.61
N ALA A 158 -0.55 13.98 6.73
CA ALA A 158 -1.14 13.95 8.06
C ALA A 158 -2.04 15.18 8.29
N MET A 159 -1.62 16.38 7.86
CA MET A 159 -2.43 17.59 7.91
C MET A 159 -3.69 17.45 7.05
N ARG A 160 -3.56 16.87 5.85
CA ARG A 160 -4.71 16.60 4.97
C ARG A 160 -5.72 15.66 5.62
N CYS A 161 -5.26 14.60 6.27
CA CYS A 161 -6.14 13.61 6.90
C CYS A 161 -6.73 14.07 8.24
N LEU A 162 -5.94 14.73 9.08
CA LEU A 162 -6.32 15.08 10.46
C LEU A 162 -6.77 16.54 10.61
N GLY A 163 -6.31 17.44 9.75
CA GLY A 163 -6.48 18.90 9.93
C GLY A 163 -5.54 19.48 10.99
N VAL A 164 -4.49 18.74 11.38
CA VAL A 164 -3.50 19.17 12.38
C VAL A 164 -2.21 19.56 11.68
N GLY A 165 -2.07 20.87 11.44
CA GLY A 165 -0.81 21.47 11.02
C GLY A 165 0.11 21.80 12.19
N ARG A 166 1.25 22.42 11.89
CA ARG A 166 2.27 22.80 12.88
C ARG A 166 1.72 23.64 14.04
N ASN A 167 0.91 24.65 13.74
CA ASN A 167 0.36 25.54 14.77
C ASN A 167 -0.69 24.82 15.63
N GLN A 168 -1.59 24.07 15.00
CA GLN A 168 -2.57 23.26 15.71
C GLN A 168 -1.89 22.25 16.64
N TYR A 169 -0.79 21.64 16.21
CA TYR A 169 0.00 20.74 17.05
C TYR A 169 0.57 21.44 18.29
N ILE A 170 1.18 22.63 18.11
CA ILE A 170 1.73 23.41 19.22
C ILE A 170 0.63 23.74 20.24
N ASP A 171 -0.54 24.17 19.76
CA ASP A 171 -1.68 24.48 20.61
C ASP A 171 -2.17 23.24 21.39
N LEU A 172 -2.26 22.08 20.72
CA LEU A 172 -2.64 20.82 21.35
C LEU A 172 -1.61 20.37 22.41
N MET A 173 -0.32 20.52 22.15
CA MET A 173 0.74 20.20 23.12
C MET A 173 0.69 21.10 24.36
N ASN A 174 0.44 22.41 24.15
CA ASN A 174 0.27 23.35 25.25
C ASN A 174 -0.97 23.03 26.08
N GLN A 175 -2.09 22.70 25.44
CA GLN A 175 -3.30 22.23 26.11
C GLN A 175 -3.04 20.94 26.90
N ASN A 176 -2.33 19.97 26.33
CA ASN A 176 -2.00 18.72 27.01
C ASN A 176 -1.16 18.95 28.28
N ARG A 177 -0.14 19.81 28.22
CA ARG A 177 0.70 20.17 29.38
C ARG A 177 -0.08 20.93 30.45
N SER A 178 -0.92 21.88 30.04
CA SER A 178 -1.72 22.71 30.97
C SER A 178 -2.82 21.93 31.71
N ASN A 179 -3.31 20.83 31.13
CA ASN A 179 -4.32 19.95 31.73
C ASN A 179 -3.77 19.03 32.84
N ARG A 180 -2.44 19.00 33.10
CA ARG A 180 -1.83 18.25 34.20
C ARG A 180 -1.91 18.95 35.57
N LYS A 181 -2.77 19.97 35.75
CA LYS A 181 -2.97 20.66 37.03
C LYS A 181 -3.92 19.89 37.95
N LEU A 182 -3.62 19.91 39.26
CA LEU A 182 -4.39 19.29 40.35
C LEU A 182 -5.89 19.51 40.14
N PHE A 183 -6.69 18.43 40.21
CA PHE A 183 -8.16 18.40 40.16
C PHE A 183 -8.87 18.22 38.80
N ARG A 184 -8.17 18.10 37.66
CA ARG A 184 -8.80 17.65 36.39
C ARG A 184 -8.29 16.27 35.97
N ARG A 185 -9.19 15.37 35.55
CA ARG A 185 -8.81 14.10 34.90
C ARG A 185 -8.01 14.45 33.64
N SER A 186 -6.76 14.00 33.56
CA SER A 186 -5.92 14.19 32.39
C SER A 186 -6.58 13.53 31.17
N LYS A 187 -6.95 14.32 30.16
CA LYS A 187 -7.38 13.77 28.86
C LYS A 187 -6.20 13.03 28.23
N SER A 188 -6.44 11.86 27.65
CA SER A 188 -5.39 11.17 26.91
C SER A 188 -5.03 11.95 25.64
N VAL A 189 -3.84 11.73 25.09
CA VAL A 189 -3.43 12.34 23.80
C VAL A 189 -4.42 12.00 22.68
N LYS A 190 -4.99 10.78 22.73
CA LYS A 190 -6.02 10.35 21.79
C LYS A 190 -7.29 11.21 21.88
N ASP A 191 -7.67 11.66 23.08
CA ASP A 191 -8.91 12.43 23.29
C ASP A 191 -8.81 13.90 22.84
N ILE A 192 -7.60 14.43 22.72
CA ILE A 192 -7.37 15.81 22.27
C ILE A 192 -7.16 15.90 20.76
N LEU A 193 -6.82 14.79 20.10
CA LEU A 193 -6.70 14.73 18.65
C LEU A 193 -8.10 14.67 17.99
N PRO A 194 -8.19 15.03 16.70
CA PRO A 194 -9.43 14.89 15.92
C PRO A 194 -9.96 13.46 15.97
N GLN A 195 -11.27 13.30 16.22
CA GLN A 195 -11.94 11.99 16.25
C GLN A 195 -12.53 11.61 14.89
N LYS A 196 -12.53 12.54 13.94
CA LYS A 196 -13.02 12.34 12.57
C LYS A 196 -12.00 12.93 11.59
N PRO A 197 -11.92 12.39 10.36
CA PRO A 197 -11.12 12.99 9.31
C PRO A 197 -11.47 14.47 9.10
N ALA A 198 -10.49 15.27 8.68
CA ALA A 198 -10.69 16.67 8.37
C ALA A 198 -11.84 16.86 7.37
N SER A 199 -12.77 17.76 7.68
CA SER A 199 -13.87 18.13 6.79
C SER A 199 -13.39 19.01 5.65
N GLY A 200 -13.97 18.87 4.45
CA GLY A 200 -13.69 19.76 3.32
C GLY A 200 -12.51 19.32 2.45
N PHE A 201 -12.14 18.04 2.48
CA PHE A 201 -11.18 17.49 1.53
C PHE A 201 -11.80 17.45 0.12
N ALA A 202 -11.19 18.19 -0.81
CA ALA A 202 -11.53 18.10 -2.23
C ALA A 202 -10.96 16.80 -2.79
N LEU A 203 -11.85 15.88 -3.18
CA LEU A 203 -11.45 14.67 -3.91
C LEU A 203 -10.93 15.08 -5.29
N GLU A 204 -9.62 15.06 -5.46
CA GLU A 204 -9.01 15.32 -6.77
C GLU A 204 -9.22 14.13 -7.73
N PRO A 205 -9.15 14.35 -9.06
CA PRO A 205 -9.43 13.30 -10.04
C PRO A 205 -8.51 12.07 -9.99
N TRP A 206 -7.31 12.19 -9.42
CA TRP A 206 -6.34 11.09 -9.29
C TRP A 206 -6.50 10.27 -8.01
N TYR A 207 -7.49 10.56 -7.16
CA TYR A 207 -7.76 9.75 -5.99
C TYR A 207 -8.44 8.44 -6.37
N LEU A 208 -7.88 7.32 -5.88
CA LEU A 208 -8.52 6.02 -5.96
C LEU A 208 -9.47 5.87 -4.77
N LEU A 209 -10.77 5.73 -5.06
CA LEU A 209 -11.76 5.40 -4.05
C LEU A 209 -11.76 3.89 -3.80
N CYS A 210 -11.15 3.49 -2.69
CA CYS A 210 -11.23 2.11 -2.19
C CYS A 210 -12.31 2.05 -1.11
N TYR A 211 -13.40 1.32 -1.37
CA TYR A 211 -14.33 0.99 -0.29
C TYR A 211 -13.63 0.06 0.70
N GLY A 212 -13.74 0.38 1.99
CA GLY A 212 -13.35 -0.54 3.05
C GLY A 212 -14.32 -1.72 3.14
N CYS A 213 -14.03 -2.67 4.01
CA CYS A 213 -14.96 -3.76 4.29
C CYS A 213 -16.20 -3.20 5.00
N ILE A 214 -17.34 -3.12 4.29
CA ILE A 214 -18.64 -2.76 4.86
C ILE A 214 -19.14 -3.97 5.63
N LEU A 215 -19.25 -3.86 6.95
CA LEU A 215 -19.79 -4.93 7.80
C LEU A 215 -21.27 -4.71 8.08
N GLU A 216 -21.94 -5.73 8.60
CA GLU A 216 -23.37 -5.64 8.96
C GLU A 216 -23.68 -4.53 9.97
N HIS A 217 -22.74 -4.21 10.86
CA HIS A 217 -22.93 -3.11 11.80
C HIS A 217 -22.91 -1.74 11.11
N ASP A 218 -22.09 -1.55 10.07
CA ASP A 218 -22.04 -0.33 9.26
C ASP A 218 -23.36 -0.13 8.50
N MET A 219 -23.98 -1.22 8.05
CA MET A 219 -25.29 -1.21 7.39
C MET A 219 -26.40 -0.62 8.27
N LYS A 220 -26.31 -0.79 9.59
CA LYS A 220 -27.29 -0.23 10.54
C LYS A 220 -27.20 1.29 10.61
N LEU A 221 -26.00 1.85 10.41
CA LEU A 221 -25.69 3.27 10.48
C LEU A 221 -26.08 4.05 9.21
N LEU A 222 -26.38 3.36 8.11
CA LEU A 222 -26.78 3.99 6.86
C LEU A 222 -28.07 4.81 7.01
N SER A 223 -28.08 5.99 6.40
CA SER A 223 -29.27 6.83 6.24
C SER A 223 -30.33 6.14 5.38
N SER A 224 -31.57 6.62 5.45
CA SER A 224 -32.68 6.12 4.63
C SER A 224 -32.49 6.34 3.12
N VAL A 225 -31.59 7.24 2.72
CA VAL A 225 -31.19 7.42 1.30
C VAL A 225 -30.16 6.37 0.91
N GLU A 226 -29.11 6.18 1.71
CA GLU A 226 -28.05 5.19 1.44
C GLU A 226 -28.58 3.75 1.44
N LYS A 227 -29.49 3.42 2.36
CA LYS A 227 -30.15 2.11 2.41
C LYS A 227 -30.93 1.77 1.14
N ARG A 228 -31.52 2.78 0.46
CA ARG A 228 -32.23 2.58 -0.81
C ARG A 228 -31.29 2.38 -2.00
N SER A 229 -30.08 2.93 -1.93
CA SER A 229 -29.08 2.83 -3.00
C SER A 229 -28.19 1.60 -2.87
N TYR A 230 -28.08 1.01 -1.67
CA TYR A 230 -27.27 -0.19 -1.44
C TYR A 230 -27.87 -1.41 -2.17
N ARG A 231 -27.07 -2.03 -3.05
CA ARG A 231 -27.35 -3.36 -3.61
C ARG A 231 -26.30 -4.33 -3.09
N PRO A 232 -26.69 -5.39 -2.37
CA PRO A 232 -25.73 -6.40 -1.94
C PRO A 232 -25.09 -7.06 -3.17
N PRO A 233 -23.80 -7.43 -3.10
CA PRO A 233 -23.16 -8.19 -4.17
C PRO A 233 -23.84 -9.56 -4.30
N SER A 234 -24.19 -9.93 -5.53
CA SER A 234 -24.77 -11.22 -5.91
C SER A 234 -23.75 -12.35 -5.85
#